data_AF-A0A5S3XV57-F1
#
_entry.id   AF-A0A5S3XV57-F1
#
_cell.length_a   1.000
_cell.length_b   1.000
_cell.length_c   1.000
_cell.angle_alpha   90.00
_cell.angle_beta   90.00
_cell.angle_gamma   90.00
#
_symmetry.space_group_name_H-M   'P 1'
#
loop_
_entity.id
_entity.type
_entity.pdbx_description
1 polymer ?
#
loop_
_entity_poly.entity_id
_entity_poly.type
_entity_poly.pdbx_seq_one_letter_code
_entity_poly.pdbx_strand_id
1 'polypeptide(L)'
;ADLACLVSEISCLEVELYQNMSSQQFAEKEAEMDKAIPILTDQQIVFQFMELIALLGNGHNLLIPAWGVTGNFQQQPFQFYQFNDG
;
A
#
# COMPACT_ATOMS: atom_id res chain seq x y z
N ALA A 1 5.18 -11.64 8.18
CA ALA A 1 6.36 -10.86 8.66
C ALA A 1 6.35 -9.47 8.03
N ASP A 2 6.30 -9.37 6.70
CA ASP A 2 6.34 -8.07 6.00
C ASP A 2 5.10 -7.20 6.25
N LEU A 3 3.90 -7.78 6.29
CA LEU A 3 2.67 -7.04 6.64
C LEU A 3 2.77 -6.37 8.01
N ALA A 4 3.25 -7.10 9.02
CA ALA A 4 3.44 -6.55 10.37
C ALA A 4 4.48 -5.42 10.39
N CYS A 5 5.55 -5.55 9.60
CA CYS A 5 6.54 -4.48 9.44
C CYS A 5 5.90 -3.23 8.82
N LEU A 6 5.14 -3.38 7.73
CA LEU A 6 4.45 -2.28 7.07
C LEU A 6 3.48 -1.57 8.02
N VAL A 7 2.65 -2.33 8.74
CA VAL A 7 1.70 -1.79 9.71
C VAL A 7 2.40 -1.00 10.82
N SER A 8 3.54 -1.51 11.30
CA SER A 8 4.38 -0.81 12.28
C SER A 8 4.94 0.51 11.73
N GLU A 9 5.45 0.52 10.50
CA GLU A 9 5.97 1.73 9.85
C GLU A 9 4.87 2.78 9.64
N ILE A 10 3.71 2.37 9.14
CA ILE A 10 2.54 3.24 8.98
C ILE A 10 2.16 3.86 10.33
N SER A 11 2.07 3.05 11.38
CA SER A 11 1.71 3.53 12.72
C SER A 11 2.73 4.48 13.34
N CYS A 12 4.01 4.38 12.95
CA CYS A 12 5.08 5.22 13.46
C CYS A 12 5.19 6.56 12.71
N LEU A 13 4.96 6.53 11.39
CA LEU A 13 5.23 7.66 10.50
C LEU A 13 3.99 8.53 10.26
N GLU A 14 2.79 7.96 10.34
CA GLU A 14 1.56 8.72 10.11
C GLU A 14 1.04 9.45 11.34
N VAL A 15 1.09 10.77 11.25
CA VAL A 15 0.61 11.69 12.30
C VAL A 15 -0.92 11.62 12.43
N GLU A 16 -1.64 11.44 11.33
CA GLU A 16 -3.11 11.45 11.29
C GLU A 16 -3.69 10.15 10.70
N LEU A 17 -3.12 9.00 11.09
CA LEU A 17 -3.46 7.66 10.59
C LEU A 17 -4.97 7.40 10.46
N TYR A 18 -5.77 7.90 11.41
CA TYR A 18 -7.20 7.62 11.49
C TYR A 18 -8.11 8.74 10.98
N GLN A 19 -7.58 9.72 10.25
CA GLN A 19 -8.38 10.82 9.70
C GLN A 19 -9.35 10.35 8.61
N ASN A 20 -8.89 9.45 7.74
CA ASN A 20 -9.66 8.95 6.60
C ASN A 20 -10.25 7.55 6.83
N MET A 21 -9.88 6.89 7.93
CA MET A 21 -10.25 5.52 8.26
C MET A 21 -10.23 5.32 9.78
N SER A 22 -11.23 4.66 10.35
CA SER A 22 -11.21 4.34 11.79
C SER A 22 -10.17 3.27 12.12
N SER A 23 -9.72 3.22 13.38
CA SER A 23 -8.81 2.17 13.85
C SER A 23 -9.38 0.76 13.70
N GLN A 24 -10.69 0.60 13.84
CA GLN A 24 -11.37 -0.67 13.61
C GLN A 24 -11.27 -1.08 12.13
N GLN A 25 -11.58 -0.17 11.21
CA GLN A 25 -11.49 -0.44 9.77
C GLN A 25 -10.06 -0.78 9.35
N PHE A 26 -9.06 -0.11 9.94
CA PHE A 26 -7.65 -0.41 9.69
C PHE A 26 -7.28 -1.82 10.17
N ALA A 27 -7.67 -2.20 11.39
CA ALA A 27 -7.44 -3.54 11.93
C ALA A 27 -8.18 -4.64 11.15
N GLU A 28 -9.41 -4.36 10.69
CA GLU A 28 -10.16 -5.27 9.81
C GLU A 28 -9.42 -5.48 8.49
N LYS A 29 -8.88 -4.41 7.88
CA LYS A 29 -8.08 -4.50 6.66
C LYS A 29 -6.80 -5.29 6.85
N GLU A 30 -6.07 -5.06 7.93
CA GLU A 30 -4.89 -5.86 8.28
C GLU A 30 -5.23 -7.34 8.39
N ALA A 31 -6.30 -7.68 9.11
CA ALA A 31 -6.73 -9.07 9.31
C ALA A 31 -7.24 -9.73 8.01
N GLU A 32 -7.89 -8.98 7.12
CA GLU A 32 -8.27 -9.45 5.78
C GLU A 32 -7.04 -9.78 4.93
N MET A 33 -6.04 -8.89 4.92
CA MET A 33 -4.80 -9.06 4.17
C MET A 33 -3.99 -10.25 4.68
N ASP A 34 -3.83 -10.39 6.00
CA ASP A 34 -3.11 -11.52 6.60
C ASP A 34 -3.69 -12.88 6.19
N LYS A 35 -5.03 -12.99 6.14
CA LYS A 35 -5.72 -14.19 5.65
C LYS A 35 -5.54 -14.43 4.15
N ALA A 36 -5.41 -13.38 3.36
CA ALA A 36 -5.29 -13.47 1.91
C ALA A 36 -3.85 -13.80 1.46
N ILE A 37 -2.83 -13.28 2.14
CA ILE A 37 -1.41 -13.45 1.77
C ILE A 37 -1.03 -14.88 1.35
N PRO A 38 -1.42 -15.96 2.06
CA PRO A 38 -1.02 -17.33 1.70
C PRO A 38 -1.48 -17.81 0.32
N ILE A 39 -2.49 -17.16 -0.28
CA ILE A 39 -3.06 -17.54 -1.59
C ILE A 39 -2.75 -16.54 -2.70
N LEU A 40 -2.10 -15.42 -2.37
CA LEU A 40 -1.78 -14.36 -3.32
C LEU A 40 -0.39 -14.57 -3.94
N THR A 41 -0.24 -14.06 -5.15
CA THR A 41 1.08 -13.87 -5.77
C THR A 41 1.79 -12.66 -5.15
N ASP A 42 3.11 -12.60 -5.24
CA ASP A 42 3.91 -11.47 -4.72
C ASP A 42 3.42 -10.12 -5.25
N GLN A 43 3.05 -10.03 -6.54
CA GLN A 43 2.54 -8.80 -7.14
C GLN A 43 1.19 -8.39 -6.55
N GLN A 44 0.31 -9.36 -6.26
CA GLN A 44 -0.96 -9.07 -5.60
C GLN A 44 -0.76 -8.62 -4.15
N ILE A 45 0.20 -9.19 -3.44
CA ILE A 45 0.56 -8.75 -2.08
C ILE A 45 1.07 -7.31 -2.12
N VAL A 46 2.00 -7.00 -3.02
CA VAL A 46 2.53 -5.64 -3.22
C VAL A 46 1.40 -4.67 -3.56
N PHE A 47 0.48 -5.05 -4.45
CA PHE A 47 -0.67 -4.21 -4.79
C PHE A 47 -1.58 -3.94 -3.58
N GLN A 48 -1.87 -4.95 -2.75
CA GLN A 48 -2.65 -4.73 -1.53
C GLN A 48 -1.92 -3.83 -0.53
N PHE A 49 -0.59 -3.90 -0.45
CA PHE A 49 0.20 -2.98 0.39
C PHE A 49 0.09 -1.54 -0.14
N MET A 50 0.14 -1.34 -1.45
CA MET A 50 -0.08 -0.04 -2.08
C MET A 50 -1.49 0.50 -1.82
N GLU A 51 -2.52 -0.35 -1.91
CA GLU A 51 -3.90 0.04 -1.56
C GLU A 51 -4.01 0.47 -0.10
N LEU A 52 -3.42 -0.28 0.84
CA LEU A 52 -3.44 0.07 2.27
C LEU A 52 -2.84 1.46 2.51
N ILE A 53 -1.73 1.79 1.84
CA ILE A 53 -1.10 3.10 1.93
C ILE A 53 -1.99 4.19 1.30
N ALA A 54 -2.60 3.91 0.14
CA ALA A 54 -3.49 4.86 -0.53
C ALA A 54 -4.73 5.20 0.31
N LEU A 55 -5.25 4.24 1.08
CA LEU A 55 -6.39 4.45 2.00
C LEU A 55 -6.08 5.44 3.13
N LEU A 56 -4.81 5.71 3.42
CA LEU A 56 -4.41 6.75 4.36
C LEU A 56 -4.77 8.16 3.84
N GLY A 57 -5.00 8.29 2.54
CA GLY A 57 -5.43 9.54 1.90
C GLY A 57 -4.34 10.61 1.86
N ASN A 58 -3.09 10.24 2.15
CA ASN A 58 -1.94 11.12 2.02
C ASN A 58 -1.21 10.80 0.70
N GLY A 59 -0.93 11.84 -0.10
CA GLY A 59 -0.25 11.69 -1.39
C GLY A 59 1.27 11.60 -1.30
N HIS A 60 1.82 11.55 -0.08
CA HIS A 60 3.26 11.60 0.17
C HIS A 60 3.83 10.23 0.55
N ASN A 61 2.98 9.28 0.94
CA ASN A 61 3.35 7.91 1.23
C ASN A 61 3.15 7.06 -0.02
N LEU A 62 4.26 6.49 -0.48
CA LEU A 62 4.27 5.70 -1.69
C LEU A 62 5.10 4.45 -1.43
N LEU A 63 4.57 3.30 -1.80
CA LEU A 63 5.35 2.10 -2.00
C LEU A 63 5.65 2.00 -3.50
N ILE A 64 6.93 2.04 -3.86
CA ILE A 64 7.39 2.01 -5.26
C ILE A 64 8.07 0.64 -5.52
N PRO A 65 7.37 -0.32 -6.15
CA PRO A 65 7.88 -1.67 -6.38
C PRO A 65 8.70 -1.76 -7.68
N ALA A 66 9.74 -0.93 -7.78
CA ALA A 66 10.54 -0.78 -9.01
C ALA A 66 11.79 -1.68 -9.06
N TRP A 67 12.31 -2.14 -7.92
CA TRP A 67 13.64 -2.78 -7.85
C TRP A 67 13.72 -4.01 -6.92
N GLY A 68 12.59 -4.59 -6.52
CA GLY A 68 12.55 -5.85 -5.76
C GLY A 68 13.11 -7.03 -6.55
N VAL A 69 13.51 -8.10 -5.85
CA VAL A 69 13.86 -9.38 -6.50
C VAL A 69 12.58 -10.11 -6.94
N THR A 70 11.50 -9.93 -6.18
CA THR A 70 10.15 -10.45 -6.43
C THR A 70 9.12 -9.34 -6.29
N GLY A 71 7.89 -9.56 -6.78
CA GLY A 71 6.78 -8.61 -6.64
C GLY A 71 6.87 -7.32 -7.47
N ASN A 72 7.88 -7.16 -8.33
CA ASN A 72 7.99 -5.99 -9.21
C ASN A 72 6.92 -5.99 -10.31
N PHE A 73 6.60 -4.78 -10.74
CA PHE A 73 5.79 -4.53 -11.91
C PHE A 73 6.67 -4.14 -13.10
N GLN A 74 6.25 -4.55 -14.29
CA GLN A 74 6.94 -4.17 -15.52
C GLN A 74 6.78 -2.67 -15.74
N GLN A 75 7.89 -1.93 -15.74
CA GLN A 75 7.91 -0.53 -16.11
C GLN A 75 7.81 -0.39 -17.63
N GLN A 76 6.88 0.44 -18.09
CA GLN A 76 6.76 0.83 -19.50
C GLN A 76 7.46 2.17 -19.72
N PRO A 77 8.03 2.42 -20.90
CA PRO A 77 8.73 3.68 -21.22
C PRO A 77 7.73 4.81 -21.53
N PHE A 78 6.70 4.98 -20.70
CA PHE A 78 5.70 6.02 -20.81
C PHE A 78 5.72 6.90 -19.55
N GLN A 79 5.60 8.21 -19.75
CA GLN A 79 5.42 9.17 -18.68
C GLN A 79 4.08 9.88 -18.86
N PHE A 80 3.23 9.79 -17.85
CA PHE A 80 1.92 10.44 -17.83
C PHE A 80 2.03 11.78 -17.12
N TYR A 81 1.34 12.78 -17.65
CA TYR A 81 1.18 14.09 -17.04
C TYR A 81 -0.31 14.35 -16.88
N GLN A 82 -0.71 14.78 -15.68
CA GLN A 82 -2.06 15.25 -15.44
C GLN A 82 -2.12 16.73 -15.83
N PHE A 83 -2.92 17.07 -16.84
CA PHE A 83 -3.20 18.45 -17.20
C PHE A 83 -4.45 18.95 -16.45
N ASN A 84 -4.62 20.27 -16.37
CA ASN A 84 -5.69 20.89 -15.59
C ASN A 84 -7.09 20.68 -16.21
N ASP A 85 -7.16 20.25 -17.46
CA ASP A 85 -8.36 19.99 -18.23
C ASP A 85 -8.82 18.52 -18.23
N GLY A 86 -8.08 17.64 -17.54
CA GLY A 86 -8.41 16.21 -17.44
C GLY A 86 -8.23 15.48 -18.75
#